data_AF-A0A7S3ERL9-F1
#
_entry.id   AF-A0A7S3ERL9-F1
#
_cell.length_a   1.000
_cell.length_b   1.000
_cell.length_c   1.000
_cell.angle_alpha   90.00
_cell.angle_beta   90.00
_cell.angle_gamma   90.00
#
_symmetry.space_group_name_H-M   'P 1'
#
loop_
_entity.id
_entity.type
_entity.pdbx_description
1 polymer ?
#
loop_
_entity_poly.entity_id
_entity_poly.type
_entity_poly.pdbx_seq_one_letter_code
_entity_poly.pdbx_strand_id
1 'polypeptide(L)'
;ASDRSVRAIVAAGGGAHRFRDLFMEMLQVELLPFKELEAAVRGLIFLSQHGPHDELFTVGTDGGREHVIWPDRRFPFLLVNMGSGVSVCMQSARSTQSVRSTQHQ
;
A
#
# COMPACT_ATOMS: atom_id res chain seq x y z
N ALA A 1 -8.27 -39.45 -1.30
CA ALA A 1 -8.00 -38.23 -0.52
C ALA A 1 -7.74 -37.11 -1.53
N SER A 2 -8.56 -36.07 -1.55
CA SER A 2 -8.38 -34.96 -2.49
C SER A 2 -7.11 -34.20 -2.12
N ASP A 3 -6.18 -34.07 -3.07
CA ASP A 3 -5.04 -33.18 -2.99
C ASP A 3 -5.56 -31.73 -2.87
N ARG A 4 -5.69 -31.23 -1.64
CA ARG A 4 -5.99 -29.81 -1.41
C ARG A 4 -4.67 -29.07 -1.47
N SER A 5 -4.37 -28.51 -2.65
CA SER A 5 -3.26 -27.58 -2.82
C SER A 5 -3.33 -26.50 -1.73
N VAL A 6 -2.25 -26.35 -0.95
CA VAL A 6 -2.11 -25.22 -0.02
C VAL A 6 -2.28 -23.94 -0.83
N ARG A 7 -3.19 -23.07 -0.37
CA ARG A 7 -3.45 -21.79 -1.04
C ARG A 7 -2.48 -20.76 -0.50
N ALA A 8 -1.72 -20.12 -1.38
CA ALA A 8 -0.82 -19.03 -0.99
C ALA A 8 -1.47 -17.67 -1.24
N ILE A 9 -1.35 -16.76 -0.28
CA ILE A 9 -1.85 -15.38 -0.36
C ILE A 9 -0.71 -14.41 -0.06
N VAL A 10 -0.47 -13.49 -0.99
CA VAL A 10 0.43 -12.36 -0.75
C VAL A 10 -0.32 -11.33 0.10
N ALA A 11 0.26 -10.97 1.24
CA ALA A 11 -0.35 -10.02 2.17
C ALA A 11 0.66 -8.99 2.63
N ALA A 12 0.29 -7.71 2.58
CA ALA A 12 1.09 -6.61 3.11
C ALA A 12 0.65 -6.24 4.54
N GLY A 13 1.50 -5.48 5.23
CA GLY A 13 1.23 -4.96 6.57
C GLY A 13 1.66 -5.92 7.70
N GLY A 14 1.72 -5.39 8.92
CA GLY A 14 2.25 -6.13 10.09
C GLY A 14 1.47 -7.41 10.43
N GLY A 15 0.17 -7.46 10.09
CA GLY A 15 -0.67 -8.64 10.29
C GLY A 15 -0.21 -9.86 9.49
N ALA A 16 0.36 -9.66 8.29
CA ALA A 16 0.84 -10.75 7.45
C ALA A 16 1.96 -11.56 8.13
N HIS A 17 2.80 -10.89 8.91
CA HIS A 17 3.82 -11.54 9.73
C HIS A 17 3.23 -12.09 11.03
N ARG A 18 2.43 -11.28 11.74
CA ARG A 18 1.89 -11.63 13.06
C ARG A 18 0.98 -12.85 13.04
N PHE A 19 0.18 -13.02 11.99
CA PHE A 19 -0.84 -14.06 11.90
C PHE A 19 -0.47 -15.19 10.93
N ARG A 20 0.78 -15.25 10.45
CA ARG A 20 1.23 -16.25 9.47
C ARG A 20 0.91 -17.68 9.87
N ASP A 21 1.31 -18.05 11.09
CA ASP A 21 1.14 -19.42 11.59
C ASP A 21 -0.34 -19.74 11.83
N LEU A 22 -1.09 -18.78 12.38
CA LEU A 22 -2.52 -18.91 12.61
C LEU A 22 -3.31 -19.18 11.31
N PHE A 23 -2.95 -18.51 10.21
CA PHE A 23 -3.57 -18.76 8.90
C PHE A 23 -3.25 -20.14 8.35
N MET A 24 -2.03 -20.62 8.57
CA MET A 24 -1.64 -21.96 8.15
C MET A 24 -2.38 -23.03 8.97
N GLU A 25 -2.42 -22.89 10.29
CA GLU A 25 -3.03 -23.86 11.20
C GLU A 25 -4.55 -23.97 11.00
N MET A 26 -5.24 -22.82 10.89
CA MET A 26 -6.70 -22.79 10.88
C MET A 26 -7.32 -22.91 9.49
N LEU A 27 -6.64 -22.40 8.46
CA LEU A 27 -7.20 -22.26 7.10
C LEU A 27 -6.42 -23.04 6.04
N GLN A 28 -5.26 -23.61 6.39
CA GLN A 28 -4.32 -24.23 5.45
C GLN A 28 -3.95 -23.26 4.32
N VAL A 29 -3.70 -22.00 4.70
CA VAL A 29 -3.31 -20.91 3.80
C VAL A 29 -1.91 -20.44 4.19
N GLU A 30 -1.01 -20.37 3.21
CA GLU A 30 0.29 -19.75 3.38
C GLU A 30 0.17 -18.23 3.17
N LEU A 31 0.50 -17.44 4.20
CA LEU A 31 0.70 -16.00 4.03
C LEU A 31 2.13 -15.73 3.60
N LEU A 32 2.27 -15.02 2.47
CA LEU A 32 3.52 -14.51 1.91
C LEU A 32 3.63 -13.01 2.21
N PRO A 33 4.40 -12.59 3.23
CA PRO A 33 4.45 -11.20 3.63
C PRO A 33 5.10 -10.31 2.57
N PHE A 34 4.52 -9.14 2.35
CA PHE A 34 5.03 -8.11 1.46
C PHE A 34 5.23 -6.78 2.19
N LYS A 35 6.23 -5.99 1.80
CA LYS A 35 6.54 -4.72 2.45
C LYS A 35 5.40 -3.72 2.24
N GLU A 36 4.82 -3.23 3.33
CA GLU A 36 3.63 -2.37 3.32
C GLU A 36 3.80 -1.12 2.46
N LEU A 37 4.86 -0.35 2.71
CA LEU A 37 5.12 0.88 1.98
C LEU A 37 5.41 0.64 0.49
N GLU A 38 6.08 -0.46 0.17
CA GLU A 38 6.33 -0.85 -1.21
C GLU A 38 5.04 -1.23 -1.94
N ALA A 39 4.11 -1.91 -1.26
CA ALA A 39 2.79 -2.22 -1.81
C ALA A 39 2.01 -0.95 -2.11
N ALA A 40 2.00 0.00 -1.17
CA ALA A 40 1.31 1.27 -1.35
C ALA A 40 1.88 2.08 -2.53
N VAL A 41 3.20 2.19 -2.65
CA VAL A 41 3.85 2.90 -3.77
C VAL A 41 3.54 2.22 -5.11
N ARG A 42 3.66 0.89 -5.20
CA ARG A 42 3.35 0.14 -6.43
C ARG A 42 1.88 0.26 -6.81
N GLY A 43 0.97 0.18 -5.83
CA GLY A 43 -0.47 0.33 -6.03
C GLY A 43 -0.83 1.73 -6.52
N LEU A 44 -0.22 2.77 -5.94
CA LEU A 44 -0.42 4.15 -6.38
C LEU A 44 0.02 4.33 -7.83
N ILE A 45 1.21 3.85 -8.20
CA ILE A 45 1.70 3.92 -9.59
C ILE A 45 0.77 3.14 -10.53
N PHE A 46 0.27 1.98 -10.11
CA PHE A 46 -0.69 1.20 -10.89
C PHE A 46 -1.99 1.97 -11.14
N LEU A 47 -2.64 2.50 -10.09
CA LEU A 47 -3.87 3.29 -10.19
C LEU A 47 -3.68 4.52 -11.06
N SER A 48 -2.51 5.13 -10.95
CA SER A 48 -2.20 6.31 -11.71
C SER A 48 -2.18 6.03 -13.22
N GLN A 49 -1.79 4.82 -13.63
CA GLN A 49 -1.70 4.37 -15.03
C GLN A 49 -2.97 3.71 -15.57
N HIS A 50 -3.70 2.99 -14.71
CA HIS A 50 -4.79 2.09 -15.12
C HIS A 50 -6.07 2.27 -14.31
N GLY A 51 -6.05 3.12 -13.29
CA GLY A 51 -7.18 3.34 -12.40
C GLY A 51 -8.29 4.17 -13.04
N PRO A 52 -9.46 4.24 -12.37
CA PRO A 52 -10.56 5.11 -12.78
C PRO A 52 -10.12 6.59 -12.86
N HIS A 53 -10.78 7.35 -13.74
CA HIS A 53 -10.46 8.77 -13.95
C HIS A 53 -10.76 9.64 -12.72
N ASP A 54 -11.62 9.18 -11.81
CA ASP A 54 -12.09 9.86 -10.62
C ASP A 54 -11.38 9.41 -9.32
N GLU A 55 -10.34 8.58 -9.42
CA GLU A 55 -9.60 8.04 -8.27
C GLU A 55 -8.79 9.11 -7.51
N LEU A 56 -8.29 10.14 -8.20
CA LEU A 56 -7.48 11.22 -7.61
C LEU A 56 -8.32 12.48 -7.45
N PHE A 57 -8.29 13.09 -6.26
CA PHE A 57 -9.02 14.31 -5.96
C PHE A 57 -8.30 15.17 -4.92
N THR A 58 -8.62 16.46 -4.93
CA THR A 58 -8.26 17.42 -3.88
C THR A 58 -9.49 17.79 -3.06
N VAL A 59 -9.29 18.16 -1.80
CA VAL A 59 -10.36 18.65 -0.92
C VAL A 59 -10.14 20.13 -0.66
N GLY A 60 -11.13 20.95 -1.00
CA GLY A 60 -11.11 22.39 -0.77
C GLY A 60 -11.30 22.76 0.70
N THR A 61 -11.11 24.03 1.04
CA THR A 61 -11.31 24.54 2.41
C THR A 61 -12.76 24.45 2.89
N ASP A 62 -13.70 24.37 1.96
CA ASP A 62 -15.13 24.14 2.18
C ASP A 62 -15.49 22.66 2.35
N GLY A 63 -14.51 21.75 2.21
CA GLY A 63 -14.71 20.30 2.24
C GLY A 63 -15.19 19.69 0.91
N GLY A 64 -15.34 20.49 -0.14
CA GLY A 64 -15.70 20.02 -1.47
C GLY A 64 -14.60 19.16 -2.09
N ARG A 65 -14.98 18.10 -2.81
CA ARG A 65 -14.05 17.25 -3.57
C ARG A 65 -14.00 17.71 -5.02
N GLU A 66 -12.79 17.90 -5.53
CA GLU A 66 -12.53 18.17 -6.94
C GLU A 66 -11.64 17.07 -7.50
N HIS A 67 -12.14 16.33 -8.49
CA HIS A 67 -11.36 15.29 -9.15
C HIS A 67 -10.27 15.93 -10.00
N VAL A 68 -9.06 15.38 -9.92
CA VAL A 68 -7.90 15.89 -10.66
C VAL A 68 -7.34 14.80 -11.55
N ILE A 69 -6.88 15.20 -12.72
CA ILE A 69 -6.21 14.30 -13.65
C ILE A 69 -4.83 13.99 -13.08
N TRP A 70 -4.44 12.73 -13.16
CA TRP A 70 -3.09 12.34 -12.80
C TRP A 70 -2.04 13.10 -13.62
N PRO A 71 -0.98 13.63 -12.99
CA PRO A 71 0.05 14.37 -13.72
C PRO A 71 0.87 13.46 -14.63
N ASP A 72 1.22 13.96 -15.82
CA ASP A 72 2.08 13.25 -16.80
C ASP A 72 3.43 12.86 -16.19
N ARG A 73 4.00 13.76 -15.36
CA ARG A 73 5.19 13.48 -14.55
C ARG A 73 4.77 13.10 -13.15
N ARG A 74 4.88 11.81 -12.83
CA ARG A 74 4.49 11.29 -11.50
C ARG A 74 5.50 11.54 -10.41
N PHE A 75 6.77 11.70 -10.77
CA PHE A 75 7.86 11.90 -9.81
C PHE A 75 8.38 13.34 -9.85
N PRO A 76 8.87 13.86 -8.72
CA PRO A 76 8.85 13.25 -7.39
C PRO A 76 7.46 13.37 -6.72
N PHE A 77 7.15 12.46 -5.78
CA PHE A 77 5.98 12.61 -4.92
C PHE A 77 6.28 12.21 -3.48
N LEU A 78 5.48 12.74 -2.56
CA LEU A 78 5.47 12.36 -1.15
C LEU A 78 4.20 11.54 -0.89
N LEU A 79 4.38 10.28 -0.47
CA LEU A 79 3.28 9.44 0.01
C LEU A 79 3.19 9.55 1.52
N VAL A 80 2.04 9.97 2.02
CA VAL A 80 1.70 9.95 3.43
C VAL A 80 0.63 8.88 3.64
N ASN A 81 1.04 7.75 4.21
CA ASN A 81 0.11 6.67 4.54
C ASN A 81 -0.31 6.80 6.01
N MET A 82 -1.62 6.90 6.23
CA MET A 82 -2.25 7.12 7.53
C MET A 82 -3.02 5.86 7.97
N GLY A 83 -2.51 5.18 9.00
CA GLY A 83 -3.13 4.02 9.64
C GLY A 83 -3.17 4.19 11.15
N SER A 84 -2.81 3.15 11.91
CA SER A 84 -2.63 3.29 13.37
C SER A 84 -1.48 4.24 13.77
N GLY A 85 -0.58 4.52 12.83
CA GLY A 85 0.40 5.61 12.88
C GLY A 85 0.50 6.31 11.54
N VAL A 86 1.57 7.07 11.33
CA VAL A 86 1.83 7.78 10.06
C VAL A 86 3.18 7.33 9.51
N SER A 87 3.21 6.97 8.23
CA SER A 87 4.44 6.71 7.49
C SER A 87 4.55 7.67 6.30
N VAL A 88 5.74 8.23 6.11
CA VAL A 88 6.01 9.23 5.07
C VAL A 88 7.14 8.72 4.18
N CYS A 89 6.89 8.65 2.88
CA CYS A 89 7.87 8.19 1.90
C CYS A 89 8.01 9.18 0.76
N MET A 90 9.25 9.58 0.48
CA MET A 90 9.58 10.35 -0.71
C MET A 90 9.99 9.39 -1.82
N GLN A 91 9.33 9.51 -2.97
CA GLN A 91 9.69 8.73 -4.14
C GLN A 91 10.26 9.65 -5.22
N SER A 92 11.50 9.35 -5.64
CA SER A 92 12.19 10.04 -6.72
C SER A 92 12.13 9.24 -8.02
N ALA A 93 12.38 9.90 -9.15
CA ALA A 93 12.42 9.27 -10.47
C ALA A 93 13.54 8.22 -10.61
N ARG A 94 14.56 8.25 -9.75
CA ARG A 94 15.68 7.29 -9.71
C ARG A 94 16.08 7.05 -8.26
N SER A 95 15.58 5.94 -7.69
CA SER A 95 15.79 5.43 -6.32
C SER A 95 14.81 5.92 -5.23
N THR A 96 14.33 4.96 -4.44
CA THR A 96 13.45 5.14 -3.27
C THR A 96 14.30 5.49 -2.05
N GLN A 97 14.02 6.62 -1.40
CA GLN A 97 14.54 6.92 -0.05
C GLN A 97 13.37 6.89 0.93
N SER A 98 13.34 5.88 1.82
CA SER A 98 12.40 5.88 2.94
C SER A 98 12.86 6.91 3.96
N VAL A 99 12.10 8.00 4.13
CA VAL A 99 12.31 8.95 5.23
C VAL A 99 11.54 8.43 6.46
N ARG A 100 12.10 8.61 7.65
CA ARG A 100 11.76 7.89 8.89
C ARG A 100 10.32 8.12 9.37
N SER A 101 9.72 7.08 9.97
CA SER A 101 8.48 7.11 10.74
C SER A 101 8.74 7.47 12.21
N THR A 102 7.86 8.25 12.84
CA THR A 102 7.88 8.48 14.30
C THR A 102 6.92 7.47 14.95
N GLN A 103 7.46 6.43 15.61
CA GLN A 103 6.68 5.65 16.58
C GLN A 103 6.91 6.28 17.95
N HIS A 104 5.85 6.83 18.54
CA HIS A 104 5.83 7.01 19.99
C HIS A 104 5.63 5.63 20.62
N GLN A 105 6.50 5.33 21.60
CA GLN A 105 6.51 4.11 22.41
C GLN A 105 5.16 3.82 23.06
#